data_AF-A0A8J5M1H7-F1
#
_entry.id   AF-A0A8J5M1H7-F1
#
_cell.length_a   1.000
_cell.length_b   1.000
_cell.length_c   1.000
_cell.angle_alpha   90.00
_cell.angle_beta   90.00
_cell.angle_gamma   90.00
#
_symmetry.space_group_name_H-M   'P 1'
#
loop_
_entity.id
_entity.type
_entity.pdbx_description
1 polymer ?
#
loop_
_entity_poly.entity_id
_entity_poly.type
_entity_poly.pdbx_seq_one_letter_code
_entity_poly.pdbx_strand_id
1 'polypeptide(L)'
;MTFDSAGTGINTPALSFGGTVFNQNYYISITEGSADISKALINNTASSSSSTTGALRCLGGGYFGGDSLFSLAITCTDLYGSILTSTQPYITSLGTLSGLSTTGAITCGGNLNGFLSYGKLTELGIGTTAATAEYVRITGSGSDYLDGSYTRMMRCVGSNTTPIEFQIEVGNGTNATSTNAAWIGTRTNNDLRFGVNDSTAMTLSAAGRLGLGTTTPNVPLHIPGFTSISYGNGSTMVYRLRTNNGVTEMALGPILYDTTAVFGGYISCAALATTSDGRLKQNIQSAPLDRIKILYDKCNVVIYEWIPSEKRQGQEVGFIAQDLVRAGLTDLVSVFHRDGMPVGEDANISPKDVQLNVDYSRIAAYNMKMIQHLMAEIEELKKENKSFSSDGKCLHRSLLFLRRFVSPYASTCRLCRSVRRLHSFIKIGSPYGCLSLLKSLMDDQILHDGFELRDVEIATVTISPT
;
A
#
# COMPACT_ATOMS: atom_id res chain seq x y z
N MET A 1 1.64 -127.56 -31.09
CA MET A 1 1.53 -128.51 -29.96
C MET A 1 0.05 -128.57 -29.61
N THR A 2 -0.53 -129.78 -29.68
CA THR A 2 -1.96 -130.10 -29.90
C THR A 2 -2.56 -129.53 -31.19
N PHE A 3 -2.41 -130.30 -32.27
CA PHE A 3 -3.04 -130.08 -33.57
C PHE A 3 -4.38 -130.83 -33.59
N ASP A 4 -5.47 -130.09 -33.73
CA ASP A 4 -6.76 -130.62 -34.19
C ASP A 4 -6.70 -130.70 -35.73
N SER A 5 -6.81 -131.91 -36.28
CA SER A 5 -6.63 -132.18 -37.71
C SER A 5 -7.94 -132.25 -38.50
N ALA A 6 -9.03 -131.66 -38.01
CA ALA A 6 -10.29 -131.60 -38.75
C ALA A 6 -10.89 -130.18 -38.76
N GLY A 7 -10.16 -129.22 -39.33
CA GLY A 7 -10.67 -127.88 -39.60
C GLY A 7 -9.68 -127.03 -40.39
N THR A 8 -9.90 -126.88 -41.69
CA THR A 8 -9.07 -126.09 -42.59
C THR A 8 -9.31 -124.59 -42.38
N GLY A 9 -8.34 -123.88 -41.79
CA GLY A 9 -8.27 -122.42 -41.89
C GLY A 9 -7.64 -121.72 -40.70
N ILE A 10 -6.31 -121.80 -40.59
CA ILE A 10 -5.52 -120.73 -39.94
C ILE A 10 -5.18 -119.72 -41.05
N ASN A 11 -5.71 -118.50 -40.95
CA ASN A 11 -5.07 -117.30 -41.49
C ASN A 11 -5.21 -116.16 -40.47
N THR A 12 -4.15 -116.07 -39.68
CA THR A 12 -3.64 -115.05 -38.74
C THR A 12 -3.62 -113.61 -39.30
N PRO A 13 -3.23 -112.53 -38.58
CA PRO A 13 -2.93 -112.33 -37.15
C PRO A 13 -3.61 -111.08 -36.49
N ALA A 14 -3.55 -111.05 -35.16
CA ALA A 14 -3.30 -109.91 -34.27
C ALA A 14 -3.74 -108.48 -34.66
N LEU A 15 -4.65 -107.92 -33.85
CA LEU A 15 -4.35 -106.73 -33.06
C LEU A 15 -5.28 -106.69 -31.82
N SER A 16 -4.87 -107.40 -30.76
CA SER A 16 -5.54 -107.31 -29.46
C SER A 16 -4.83 -106.26 -28.63
N PHE A 17 -5.48 -105.13 -28.33
CA PHE A 17 -5.04 -104.25 -27.25
C PHE A 17 -5.69 -104.73 -25.97
N GLY A 18 -4.97 -105.60 -25.24
CA GLY A 18 -5.23 -105.86 -23.82
C GLY A 18 -6.70 -106.02 -23.39
N GLY A 19 -7.51 -106.77 -24.14
CA GLY A 19 -8.82 -107.25 -23.66
C GLY A 19 -10.08 -106.51 -24.13
N THR A 20 -10.03 -105.56 -25.07
CA THR A 20 -11.26 -104.96 -25.64
C THR A 20 -11.45 -105.31 -27.12
N VAL A 21 -12.63 -105.81 -27.50
CA VAL A 21 -12.98 -106.20 -28.88
C VAL A 21 -13.30 -104.96 -29.73
N PHE A 22 -12.71 -104.85 -30.93
CA PHE A 22 -12.97 -103.78 -31.88
C PHE A 22 -14.36 -103.91 -32.53
N ASN A 23 -15.15 -102.82 -32.60
CA ASN A 23 -16.43 -102.80 -33.31
C ASN A 23 -16.19 -102.59 -34.82
N GLN A 24 -16.62 -103.54 -35.65
CA GLN A 24 -16.32 -103.63 -37.08
C GLN A 24 -16.99 -102.56 -37.98
N ASN A 25 -17.83 -101.67 -37.43
CA ASN A 25 -18.52 -100.65 -38.23
C ASN A 25 -17.73 -99.34 -38.44
N TYR A 26 -16.54 -99.19 -37.83
CA TYR A 26 -15.67 -98.04 -38.07
C TYR A 26 -14.60 -98.39 -39.10
N TYR A 27 -14.77 -97.92 -40.33
CA TYR A 27 -13.73 -97.99 -41.36
C TYR A 27 -12.61 -96.99 -41.04
N ILE A 28 -11.39 -97.49 -40.92
CA ILE A 28 -10.17 -96.69 -40.81
C ILE A 28 -9.72 -96.31 -42.23
N SER A 29 -10.11 -95.13 -42.70
CA SER A 29 -9.57 -94.55 -43.94
C SER A 29 -8.28 -93.79 -43.60
N ILE A 30 -7.11 -94.40 -43.80
CA ILE A 30 -5.81 -93.72 -43.66
C ILE A 30 -5.28 -93.44 -45.07
N THR A 31 -5.22 -92.17 -45.45
CA THR A 31 -4.44 -91.72 -46.62
C THR A 31 -2.98 -91.57 -46.19
N GLU A 32 -2.04 -92.18 -46.92
CA GLU A 32 -0.62 -92.16 -46.58
C GLU A 32 -0.08 -90.74 -46.41
N GLY A 33 0.57 -90.53 -45.27
CA GLY A 33 1.55 -89.49 -45.05
C GLY A 33 2.57 -90.03 -44.05
N SER A 34 3.81 -89.55 -44.11
CA SER A 34 4.85 -90.01 -43.19
C SER A 34 4.90 -89.12 -41.95
N ALA A 35 4.78 -89.73 -40.77
CA ALA A 35 5.19 -89.14 -39.51
C ALA A 35 6.26 -90.02 -38.87
N ASP A 36 7.25 -89.42 -38.22
CA ASP A 36 8.27 -90.16 -37.48
C ASP A 36 7.65 -90.93 -36.31
N ILE A 37 8.38 -91.94 -35.81
CA ILE A 37 7.93 -92.84 -34.75
C ILE A 37 7.40 -92.02 -33.56
N SER A 38 6.17 -92.35 -33.12
CA SER A 38 5.45 -91.72 -31.99
C SER A 38 4.86 -90.33 -32.24
N LYS A 39 4.71 -89.87 -33.50
CA LYS A 39 3.94 -88.67 -33.85
C LYS A 39 2.69 -89.01 -34.64
N ALA A 40 1.58 -88.30 -34.38
CA ALA A 40 0.34 -88.46 -35.14
C ALA A 40 0.44 -87.69 -36.48
N LEU A 41 0.07 -88.34 -37.58
CA LEU A 41 -0.08 -87.72 -38.88
C LEU A 41 -1.44 -87.00 -38.96
N ILE A 42 -1.44 -85.66 -39.08
CA ILE A 42 -2.64 -84.89 -39.42
C ILE A 42 -2.56 -84.58 -40.91
N ASN A 43 -3.32 -85.31 -41.73
CA ASN A 43 -3.32 -85.12 -43.17
C ASN A 43 -4.17 -83.90 -43.55
N ASN A 44 -3.49 -82.82 -43.94
CA ASN A 44 -4.07 -81.52 -44.30
C ASN A 44 -4.93 -81.64 -45.56
N THR A 45 -6.23 -81.36 -45.48
CA THR A 45 -7.08 -81.10 -46.65
C THR A 45 -7.23 -79.59 -46.82
N ALA A 46 -7.22 -79.12 -48.07
CA ALA A 46 -7.24 -77.71 -48.49
C ALA A 46 -8.39 -76.83 -47.93
N SER A 47 -9.27 -77.39 -47.10
CA SER A 47 -10.37 -76.77 -46.37
C SER A 47 -9.93 -75.84 -45.21
N SER A 48 -8.62 -75.72 -44.95
CA SER A 48 -8.07 -75.09 -43.74
C SER A 48 -8.17 -73.57 -43.64
N SER A 49 -8.79 -72.90 -44.62
CA SER A 49 -8.96 -71.44 -44.65
C SER A 49 -10.28 -70.96 -44.04
N SER A 50 -11.17 -71.88 -43.64
CA SER A 50 -12.47 -71.55 -43.05
C SER A 50 -12.45 -71.70 -41.53
N SER A 51 -13.02 -70.72 -40.81
CA SER A 51 -13.21 -70.73 -39.35
C SER A 51 -14.10 -71.90 -38.86
N THR A 52 -14.82 -72.56 -39.77
CA THR A 52 -15.65 -73.75 -39.49
C THR A 52 -15.08 -75.05 -40.05
N THR A 53 -13.97 -75.08 -40.81
CA THR A 53 -13.38 -76.33 -41.37
C THR A 53 -11.84 -76.36 -41.36
N GLY A 54 -11.20 -75.74 -40.36
CA GLY A 54 -9.74 -75.79 -40.19
C GLY A 54 -9.13 -77.21 -40.28
N ALA A 55 -7.87 -77.32 -40.71
CA ALA A 55 -7.13 -78.60 -40.87
C ALA A 55 -7.07 -79.44 -39.58
N LEU A 56 -7.23 -78.79 -38.42
CA LEU A 56 -7.40 -79.41 -37.13
C LEU A 56 -8.55 -78.72 -36.40
N ARG A 57 -9.69 -79.41 -36.25
CA ARG A 57 -10.82 -78.96 -35.41
C ARG A 57 -10.94 -79.86 -34.20
N CYS A 58 -10.56 -79.34 -33.04
CA CYS A 58 -10.81 -79.99 -31.76
C CYS A 58 -12.08 -79.37 -31.17
N LEU A 59 -13.20 -80.09 -31.21
CA LEU A 59 -14.49 -79.58 -30.72
C LEU A 59 -14.46 -79.24 -29.21
N GLY A 60 -13.50 -79.78 -28.46
CA GLY A 60 -13.29 -79.57 -27.02
C GLY A 60 -12.00 -78.83 -26.66
N GLY A 61 -11.36 -78.12 -27.60
CA GLY A 61 -10.07 -77.45 -27.41
C GLY A 61 -8.86 -78.32 -27.78
N GLY A 62 -7.83 -77.69 -28.34
CA GLY A 62 -6.57 -78.34 -28.71
C GLY A 62 -5.47 -77.97 -27.71
N TYR A 63 -4.84 -78.96 -27.08
CA TYR A 63 -3.66 -78.74 -26.25
C TYR A 63 -2.42 -78.81 -27.13
N PHE A 64 -1.71 -77.69 -27.23
CA PHE A 64 -0.39 -77.62 -27.83
C PHE A 64 0.63 -77.72 -26.70
N GLY A 65 1.55 -78.68 -26.78
CA GLY A 65 2.59 -78.88 -25.77
C GLY A 65 3.55 -77.70 -25.66
N GLY A 66 4.45 -77.73 -24.66
CA GLY A 66 5.52 -76.75 -24.53
C GLY A 66 6.33 -76.61 -25.82
N ASP A 67 6.68 -75.38 -26.19
CA ASP A 67 7.47 -75.02 -27.38
C ASP A 67 6.75 -75.13 -28.73
N SER A 68 5.44 -74.88 -28.74
CA SER A 68 4.67 -74.78 -29.98
C SER A 68 4.98 -73.49 -30.75
N LEU A 69 5.71 -73.64 -31.86
CA LEU A 69 6.10 -72.53 -32.73
C LEU A 69 5.04 -72.29 -33.81
N PHE A 70 4.46 -71.09 -33.81
CA PHE A 70 3.66 -70.60 -34.94
C PHE A 70 4.56 -69.74 -35.82
N SER A 71 4.89 -70.24 -37.01
CA SER A 71 5.76 -69.57 -37.99
C SER A 71 5.10 -68.37 -38.69
N LEU A 72 3.81 -68.15 -38.46
CA LEU A 72 3.03 -67.01 -38.91
C LEU A 72 2.13 -66.49 -37.77
N ALA A 73 1.46 -65.36 -37.98
CA ALA A 73 0.57 -64.76 -36.99
C ALA A 73 -0.55 -65.72 -36.56
N ILE A 74 -0.82 -65.76 -35.26
CA ILE A 74 -2.01 -66.43 -34.72
C ILE A 74 -3.20 -65.53 -35.00
N THR A 75 -4.06 -65.93 -35.92
CA THR A 75 -5.33 -65.24 -36.21
C THR A 75 -6.46 -65.96 -35.50
N CYS A 76 -6.97 -65.37 -34.42
CA CYS A 76 -8.06 -65.92 -33.63
C CYS A 76 -9.04 -64.81 -33.22
N THR A 77 -10.30 -65.19 -32.99
CA THR A 77 -11.32 -64.24 -32.52
C THR A 77 -11.06 -63.82 -31.09
N ASP A 78 -10.71 -64.77 -30.22
CA ASP A 78 -10.32 -64.51 -28.83
C ASP A 78 -9.02 -65.24 -28.52
N LEU A 79 -8.08 -64.56 -27.86
CA LEU A 79 -6.85 -65.14 -27.34
C LEU A 79 -6.80 -64.93 -25.83
N TYR A 80 -6.85 -66.02 -25.07
CA TYR A 80 -6.75 -65.99 -23.62
C TYR A 80 -5.41 -66.59 -23.18
N GLY A 81 -4.76 -65.97 -22.20
CA GLY A 81 -3.50 -66.47 -21.66
C GLY A 81 -2.77 -65.46 -20.80
N SER A 82 -1.75 -65.93 -20.09
CA SER A 82 -0.85 -65.09 -19.30
C SER A 82 0.51 -65.00 -19.98
N ILE A 83 1.10 -63.80 -20.01
CA ILE A 83 2.49 -63.63 -20.41
C ILE A 83 3.34 -63.98 -19.17
N LEU A 84 4.02 -65.13 -19.22
CA LEU A 84 4.66 -65.72 -18.04
C LEU A 84 6.08 -65.21 -17.78
N THR A 85 6.78 -64.71 -18.79
CA THR A 85 8.17 -64.25 -18.66
C THR A 85 8.28 -62.75 -18.93
N SER A 86 9.12 -62.05 -18.16
CA SER A 86 9.27 -60.59 -18.24
C SER A 86 10.08 -60.13 -19.46
N THR A 87 10.97 -60.97 -19.99
CA THR A 87 11.76 -60.68 -21.19
C THR A 87 10.96 -61.02 -22.44
N GLN A 88 10.30 -60.01 -23.02
CA GLN A 88 9.50 -60.12 -24.25
C GLN A 88 10.15 -59.34 -25.40
N PRO A 89 11.29 -59.81 -25.96
CA PRO A 89 12.09 -59.03 -26.91
C PRO A 89 11.39 -58.80 -28.25
N TYR A 90 10.36 -59.59 -28.55
CA TYR A 90 9.62 -59.54 -29.81
C TYR A 90 8.24 -58.87 -29.69
N ILE A 91 7.82 -58.50 -28.47
CA ILE A 91 6.64 -57.65 -28.27
C ILE A 91 7.13 -56.20 -28.25
N THR A 92 7.27 -55.62 -29.44
CA THR A 92 7.80 -54.26 -29.62
C THR A 92 6.73 -53.17 -29.60
N SER A 93 5.45 -53.56 -29.67
CA SER A 93 4.30 -52.70 -29.49
C SER A 93 3.11 -53.52 -29.01
N LEU A 94 2.25 -52.89 -28.21
CA LEU A 94 0.90 -53.36 -27.96
C LEU A 94 -0.05 -52.48 -28.79
N GLY A 95 -1.12 -53.06 -29.32
CA GLY A 95 -2.20 -52.28 -29.96
C GLY A 95 -2.94 -51.41 -28.94
N THR A 96 -4.18 -51.02 -29.24
CA THR A 96 -5.00 -50.27 -28.28
C THR A 96 -5.54 -51.21 -27.19
N LEU A 97 -5.13 -51.00 -25.93
CA LEU A 97 -5.75 -51.67 -24.78
C LEU A 97 -6.99 -50.88 -24.34
N SER A 98 -8.12 -51.56 -24.20
CA SER A 98 -9.35 -50.99 -23.62
C SER A 98 -9.30 -50.87 -22.09
N GLY A 99 -8.37 -51.59 -21.46
CA GLY A 99 -8.08 -51.51 -20.03
C GLY A 99 -6.75 -52.18 -19.72
N LEU A 100 -6.01 -51.63 -18.77
CA LEU A 100 -4.78 -52.21 -18.25
C LEU A 100 -4.91 -52.29 -16.74
N SER A 101 -5.11 -53.49 -16.22
CA SER A 101 -5.05 -53.75 -14.78
C SER A 101 -3.67 -54.28 -14.45
N THR A 102 -2.94 -53.57 -13.61
CA THR A 102 -1.61 -53.98 -13.14
C THR A 102 -1.64 -54.08 -11.63
N THR A 103 -1.01 -55.12 -11.09
CA THR A 103 -0.81 -55.29 -9.65
C THR A 103 0.49 -54.65 -9.17
N GLY A 104 1.33 -54.17 -10.10
CA GLY A 104 2.61 -53.50 -9.85
C GLY A 104 2.73 -52.17 -10.59
N ALA A 105 3.88 -51.50 -10.44
CA ALA A 105 4.11 -50.18 -11.04
C ALA A 105 4.14 -50.23 -12.58
N ILE A 106 3.50 -49.26 -13.24
CA ILE A 106 3.66 -49.00 -14.67
C ILE A 106 4.90 -48.13 -14.85
N THR A 107 5.99 -48.71 -15.36
CA THR A 107 7.22 -47.97 -15.68
C THR A 107 7.26 -47.71 -17.19
N CYS A 108 7.20 -46.44 -17.60
CA CYS A 108 7.30 -46.04 -19.00
C CYS A 108 8.67 -45.40 -19.27
N GLY A 109 9.37 -45.88 -20.30
CA GLY A 109 10.65 -45.27 -20.74
C GLY A 109 10.49 -43.94 -21.49
N GLY A 110 9.25 -43.46 -21.68
CA GLY A 110 8.89 -42.21 -22.34
C GLY A 110 7.78 -41.47 -21.59
N ASN A 111 6.99 -40.64 -22.28
CA ASN A 111 5.96 -39.81 -21.65
C ASN A 111 4.65 -40.58 -21.42
N LEU A 112 4.09 -40.50 -20.21
CA LEU A 112 2.68 -40.79 -19.94
C LEU A 112 1.85 -39.55 -20.27
N ASN A 113 1.24 -39.54 -21.46
CA ASN A 113 0.34 -38.45 -21.87
C ASN A 113 -1.10 -38.76 -21.39
N GLY A 114 -1.44 -38.34 -20.15
CA GLY A 114 -2.78 -38.49 -19.56
C GLY A 114 -2.82 -38.13 -18.07
N PHE A 115 -4.01 -37.89 -17.52
CA PHE A 115 -4.19 -37.69 -16.06
C PHE A 115 -4.21 -39.05 -15.35
N LEU A 116 -3.33 -39.23 -14.37
CA LEU A 116 -3.32 -40.43 -13.53
C LEU A 116 -4.51 -40.37 -12.56
N SER A 117 -5.66 -40.93 -12.96
CA SER A 117 -6.82 -41.09 -12.08
C SER A 117 -7.52 -42.42 -12.28
N TYR A 118 -8.14 -42.86 -11.19
CA TYR A 118 -9.15 -43.90 -11.16
C TYR A 118 -10.49 -43.30 -11.67
N GLY A 119 -10.82 -43.41 -12.96
CA GLY A 119 -12.17 -43.11 -13.51
C GLY A 119 -12.31 -41.90 -14.47
N LYS A 120 -13.53 -41.70 -15.01
CA LYS A 120 -13.88 -40.78 -16.12
C LYS A 120 -13.55 -39.32 -15.79
N LEU A 121 -12.71 -38.68 -16.61
CA LEU A 121 -12.23 -37.31 -16.45
C LEU A 121 -12.99 -36.31 -17.30
N THR A 122 -14.09 -35.76 -16.75
CA THR A 122 -14.64 -34.48 -17.22
C THR A 122 -14.37 -33.33 -16.26
N GLU A 123 -13.81 -33.58 -15.07
CA GLU A 123 -13.55 -32.60 -14.01
C GLU A 123 -12.23 -32.95 -13.30
N LEU A 124 -11.20 -32.10 -13.39
CA LEU A 124 -10.00 -32.18 -12.54
C LEU A 124 -10.36 -31.65 -11.15
N GLY A 125 -11.24 -32.36 -10.45
CA GLY A 125 -11.67 -32.06 -9.09
C GLY A 125 -10.61 -32.47 -8.07
N ILE A 126 -9.91 -31.50 -7.47
CA ILE A 126 -9.19 -31.76 -6.23
C ILE A 126 -10.22 -31.76 -5.09
N GLY A 127 -10.68 -32.98 -4.76
CA GLY A 127 -11.39 -33.35 -3.53
C GLY A 127 -12.83 -33.87 -3.62
N THR A 128 -13.49 -33.85 -4.80
CA THR A 128 -14.92 -34.22 -5.05
C THR A 128 -15.95 -33.35 -4.28
N THR A 129 -17.28 -33.41 -4.44
CA THR A 129 -18.19 -33.56 -5.59
C THR A 129 -19.38 -32.63 -5.27
N ALA A 130 -19.46 -31.47 -5.91
CA ALA A 130 -20.69 -30.74 -6.15
C ALA A 130 -20.45 -29.72 -7.27
N ALA A 131 -21.33 -29.72 -8.25
CA ALA A 131 -21.29 -28.89 -9.44
C ALA A 131 -21.42 -27.40 -9.09
N THR A 132 -20.34 -26.65 -9.25
CA THR A 132 -20.39 -25.19 -9.37
C THR A 132 -19.46 -24.78 -10.51
N ALA A 133 -19.86 -23.74 -11.24
CA ALA A 133 -19.35 -23.31 -12.55
C ALA A 133 -17.87 -22.84 -12.56
N GLU A 134 -16.93 -23.69 -12.16
CA GLU A 134 -15.53 -23.34 -11.96
C GLU A 134 -14.60 -24.30 -12.69
N TYR A 135 -13.53 -23.77 -13.28
CA TYR A 135 -12.56 -24.54 -14.05
C TYR A 135 -11.56 -25.33 -13.18
N VAL A 136 -11.24 -24.86 -11.97
CA VAL A 136 -10.33 -25.54 -11.02
C VAL A 136 -10.82 -25.28 -9.60
N ARG A 137 -11.13 -26.36 -8.87
CA ARG A 137 -11.40 -26.31 -7.42
C ARG A 137 -10.36 -27.15 -6.68
N ILE A 138 -9.71 -26.51 -5.71
CA ILE A 138 -8.78 -27.16 -4.77
C ILE A 138 -9.44 -27.11 -3.41
N THR A 139 -9.72 -28.28 -2.82
CA THR A 139 -10.21 -28.39 -1.44
C THR A 139 -9.23 -29.23 -0.64
N GLY A 140 -8.66 -28.64 0.41
CA GLY A 140 -7.80 -29.34 1.35
C GLY A 140 -8.61 -30.34 2.17
N SER A 141 -8.04 -31.50 2.51
CA SER A 141 -8.68 -32.50 3.37
C SER A 141 -8.86 -32.02 4.81
N GLY A 142 -8.22 -30.90 5.15
CA GLY A 142 -8.17 -30.36 6.50
C GLY A 142 -7.42 -31.25 7.51
N SER A 143 -6.78 -32.32 7.04
CA SER A 143 -6.10 -33.34 7.85
C SER A 143 -4.61 -33.48 7.51
N ASP A 144 -4.24 -33.26 6.25
CA ASP A 144 -2.86 -33.33 5.76
C ASP A 144 -2.36 -31.96 5.29
N TYR A 145 -1.03 -31.79 5.26
CA TYR A 145 -0.35 -30.57 4.80
C TYR A 145 -0.71 -29.30 5.59
N LEU A 146 -0.97 -29.44 6.90
CA LEU A 146 -1.36 -28.34 7.78
C LEU A 146 -0.21 -27.41 8.17
N ASP A 147 -0.48 -26.10 8.21
CA ASP A 147 0.29 -25.07 8.91
C ASP A 147 -0.58 -24.48 10.03
N GLY A 148 -0.47 -25.04 11.24
CA GLY A 148 -1.45 -24.77 12.29
C GLY A 148 -2.87 -25.13 11.83
N SER A 149 -3.77 -24.13 11.80
CA SER A 149 -5.17 -24.29 11.36
C SER A 149 -5.40 -24.10 9.85
N TYR A 150 -4.34 -23.88 9.07
CA TYR A 150 -4.41 -23.66 7.63
C TYR A 150 -4.02 -24.92 6.86
N THR A 151 -4.71 -25.23 5.77
CA THR A 151 -4.26 -26.25 4.80
C THR A 151 -3.47 -25.59 3.70
N ARG A 152 -2.29 -26.14 3.37
CA ARG A 152 -1.50 -25.72 2.21
C ARG A 152 -2.16 -26.20 0.93
N MET A 153 -2.67 -25.25 0.16
CA MET A 153 -3.39 -25.49 -1.09
C MET A 153 -2.45 -25.57 -2.28
N MET A 154 -1.40 -24.74 -2.28
CA MET A 154 -0.41 -24.67 -3.34
C MET A 154 0.95 -24.36 -2.73
N ARG A 155 2.00 -25.05 -3.20
CA ARG A 155 3.39 -24.82 -2.80
C ARG A 155 4.27 -24.79 -4.05
N CYS A 156 4.95 -23.68 -4.26
CA CYS A 156 5.94 -23.50 -5.33
C CYS A 156 7.32 -23.34 -4.70
N VAL A 157 8.31 -24.07 -5.25
CA VAL A 157 9.65 -24.14 -4.68
C VAL A 157 10.66 -23.89 -5.80
N GLY A 158 11.64 -23.02 -5.58
CA GLY A 158 12.74 -22.82 -6.53
C GLY A 158 13.61 -24.06 -6.69
N SER A 159 14.40 -24.15 -7.77
CA SER A 159 15.28 -25.30 -8.04
C SER A 159 16.65 -25.23 -7.35
N ASN A 160 16.81 -24.35 -6.35
CA ASN A 160 18.05 -24.18 -5.59
C ASN A 160 18.15 -25.21 -4.44
N THR A 161 19.36 -25.48 -3.93
CA THR A 161 19.60 -26.33 -2.75
C THR A 161 18.92 -25.81 -1.49
N THR A 162 18.80 -24.49 -1.35
CA THR A 162 18.03 -23.81 -0.29
C THR A 162 16.99 -22.91 -0.96
N PRO A 163 15.87 -23.49 -1.42
CA PRO A 163 14.97 -22.80 -2.33
C PRO A 163 14.10 -21.77 -1.61
N ILE A 164 13.75 -20.70 -2.32
CA ILE A 164 12.67 -19.81 -1.92
C ILE A 164 11.35 -20.58 -2.10
N GLU A 165 10.44 -20.43 -1.14
CA GLU A 165 9.16 -21.11 -1.13
C GLU A 165 8.01 -20.12 -1.09
N PHE A 166 7.09 -20.24 -2.05
CA PHE A 166 5.83 -19.53 -2.11
C PHE A 166 4.67 -20.48 -1.81
N GLN A 167 3.69 -20.05 -1.02
CA GLN A 167 2.52 -20.86 -0.68
C GLN A 167 1.22 -20.06 -0.74
N ILE A 168 0.13 -20.80 -1.00
CA ILE A 168 -1.24 -20.36 -0.79
C ILE A 168 -1.86 -21.35 0.19
N GLU A 169 -2.49 -20.83 1.23
CA GLU A 169 -3.09 -21.61 2.30
C GLU A 169 -4.49 -21.10 2.61
N VAL A 170 -5.36 -21.98 3.11
CA VAL A 170 -6.74 -21.63 3.49
C VAL A 170 -7.04 -22.20 4.87
N GLY A 171 -7.58 -21.37 5.76
CA GLY A 171 -8.00 -21.79 7.10
C GLY A 171 -9.12 -22.83 7.07
N ASN A 172 -9.01 -23.84 7.94
CA ASN A 172 -9.95 -24.98 7.98
C ASN A 172 -11.19 -24.72 8.86
N GLY A 173 -11.23 -23.57 9.53
CA GLY A 173 -12.35 -23.20 10.39
C GLY A 173 -13.55 -22.65 9.61
N THR A 174 -14.66 -22.43 10.31
CA THR A 174 -15.89 -21.89 9.72
C THR A 174 -15.69 -20.51 9.07
N ASN A 175 -16.43 -20.23 8.00
CA ASN A 175 -16.50 -18.91 7.36
C ASN A 175 -17.24 -17.85 8.21
N ALA A 176 -17.75 -18.22 9.39
CA ALA A 176 -18.45 -17.32 10.30
C ALA A 176 -17.52 -16.39 11.11
N THR A 177 -16.20 -16.52 10.99
CA THR A 177 -15.23 -15.68 11.72
C THR A 177 -14.17 -15.13 10.78
N SER A 178 -13.74 -13.88 10.98
CA SER A 178 -12.65 -13.25 10.23
C SER A 178 -11.25 -13.76 10.60
N THR A 179 -11.13 -14.53 11.68
CA THR A 179 -9.87 -15.18 12.10
C THR A 179 -9.51 -16.39 11.25
N ASN A 180 -10.50 -17.04 10.61
CA ASN A 180 -10.25 -18.05 9.58
C ASN A 180 -10.11 -17.33 8.24
N ALA A 181 -8.88 -17.23 7.74
CA ALA A 181 -8.59 -16.48 6.53
C ALA A 181 -7.90 -17.36 5.48
N ALA A 182 -7.72 -16.82 4.28
CA ALA A 182 -6.72 -17.32 3.34
C ALA A 182 -5.39 -16.63 3.60
N TRP A 183 -4.29 -17.31 3.28
CA TRP A 183 -2.94 -16.78 3.35
C TRP A 183 -2.25 -16.96 2.00
N ILE A 184 -1.49 -15.95 1.60
CA ILE A 184 -0.65 -15.97 0.39
C ILE A 184 0.67 -15.28 0.73
N GLY A 185 1.78 -15.96 0.44
CA GLY A 185 3.09 -15.38 0.76
C GLY A 185 4.28 -16.30 0.57
N THR A 186 5.42 -15.81 1.04
CA THR A 186 6.67 -16.56 1.12
C THR A 186 6.76 -17.25 2.47
N ARG A 187 7.10 -18.55 2.46
CA ARG A 187 7.38 -19.30 3.69
C ARG A 187 8.81 -19.08 4.18
N THR A 188 9.72 -18.86 3.25
CA THR A 188 11.11 -18.48 3.56
C THR A 188 11.20 -16.98 3.88
N ASN A 189 12.27 -16.57 4.55
CA ASN A 189 12.52 -15.17 4.93
C ASN A 189 12.96 -14.33 3.69
N ASN A 190 12.06 -14.21 2.71
CA ASN A 190 12.26 -13.51 1.45
C ASN A 190 11.06 -12.63 1.16
N ASP A 191 11.28 -11.57 0.38
CA ASP A 191 10.20 -10.65 0.01
C ASP A 191 9.13 -11.35 -0.84
N LEU A 192 7.86 -11.00 -0.60
CA LEU A 192 6.77 -11.25 -1.54
C LEU A 192 6.67 -10.06 -2.50
N ARG A 193 6.80 -10.30 -3.80
CA ARG A 193 6.82 -9.24 -4.83
C ARG A 193 5.68 -9.41 -5.82
N PHE A 194 5.09 -8.29 -6.21
CA PHE A 194 4.10 -8.21 -7.27
C PHE A 194 4.70 -7.41 -8.42
N GLY A 195 4.75 -8.03 -9.59
CA GLY A 195 5.37 -7.46 -10.78
C GLY A 195 4.37 -6.97 -11.82
N VAL A 196 4.75 -5.93 -12.56
CA VAL A 196 4.05 -5.44 -13.75
C VAL A 196 5.12 -5.10 -14.79
N ASN A 197 4.93 -5.53 -16.04
CA ASN A 197 5.85 -5.25 -17.15
C ASN A 197 7.31 -5.63 -16.82
N ASP A 198 7.52 -6.87 -16.37
CA ASP A 198 8.83 -7.43 -15.98
C ASP A 198 9.59 -6.65 -14.89
N SER A 199 8.90 -5.80 -14.12
CA SER A 199 9.46 -5.02 -13.00
C SER A 199 8.66 -5.22 -11.72
N THR A 200 9.30 -5.06 -10.56
CA THR A 200 8.60 -5.11 -9.26
C THR A 200 7.87 -3.80 -9.00
N ALA A 201 6.54 -3.85 -8.95
CA ALA A 201 5.68 -2.71 -8.64
C ALA A 201 5.38 -2.58 -7.14
N MET A 202 5.23 -3.71 -6.44
CA MET A 202 4.96 -3.75 -5.00
C MET A 202 5.81 -4.84 -4.34
N THR A 203 6.36 -4.51 -3.17
CA THR A 203 7.21 -5.40 -2.36
C THR A 203 6.66 -5.45 -0.95
N LEU A 204 6.22 -6.62 -0.48
CA LEU A 204 6.10 -6.90 0.94
C LEU A 204 7.41 -7.55 1.39
N SER A 205 8.27 -6.76 2.03
CA SER A 205 9.59 -7.22 2.47
C SER A 205 9.49 -8.30 3.54
N ALA A 206 10.54 -9.12 3.65
CA ALA A 206 10.61 -10.15 4.69
C ALA A 206 10.54 -9.58 6.13
N ALA A 207 10.84 -8.29 6.30
CA ALA A 207 10.69 -7.55 7.56
C ALA A 207 9.25 -7.05 7.82
N GLY A 208 8.26 -7.42 6.99
CA GLY A 208 6.85 -7.05 7.17
C GLY A 208 6.50 -5.63 6.71
N ARG A 209 7.34 -5.00 5.86
CA ARG A 209 7.12 -3.63 5.36
C ARG A 209 6.66 -3.65 3.91
N LEU A 210 5.69 -2.81 3.59
CA LEU A 210 5.12 -2.64 2.26
C LEU A 210 5.79 -1.47 1.51
N GLY A 211 6.43 -1.78 0.38
CA GLY A 211 6.97 -0.82 -0.57
C GLY A 211 6.13 -0.77 -1.84
N LEU A 212 5.77 0.43 -2.30
CA LEU A 212 5.15 0.66 -3.61
C LEU A 212 6.10 1.45 -4.49
N GLY A 213 6.59 0.83 -5.56
CA GLY A 213 7.65 1.39 -6.41
C GLY A 213 9.05 1.34 -5.78
N THR A 214 9.24 0.52 -4.74
CA THR A 214 10.55 0.27 -4.11
C THR A 214 10.68 -1.18 -3.66
N THR A 215 11.90 -1.71 -3.69
CA THR A 215 12.26 -3.03 -3.17
C THR A 215 12.89 -2.97 -1.78
N THR A 216 13.19 -1.78 -1.26
CA THR A 216 13.87 -1.56 0.03
C THR A 216 13.08 -0.59 0.92
N PRO A 217 11.89 -0.97 1.42
CA PRO A 217 11.10 -0.11 2.30
C PRO A 217 11.79 0.14 3.66
N ASN A 218 12.02 1.42 4.00
CA ASN A 218 12.67 1.83 5.26
C ASN A 218 11.70 1.89 6.46
N VAL A 219 10.41 1.98 6.18
CA VAL A 219 9.31 2.12 7.15
C VAL A 219 8.18 1.14 6.79
N PRO A 220 7.19 0.88 7.67
CA PRO A 220 6.09 -0.04 7.38
C PRO A 220 5.36 0.21 6.05
N LEU A 221 5.17 1.47 5.63
CA LEU A 221 4.68 1.83 4.29
C LEU A 221 5.62 2.84 3.60
N HIS A 222 6.32 2.43 2.54
CA HIS A 222 7.24 3.31 1.80
C HIS A 222 6.80 3.47 0.33
N ILE A 223 6.49 4.71 -0.07
CA ILE A 223 6.06 5.06 -1.43
C ILE A 223 6.94 6.22 -1.95
N PRO A 224 8.08 5.96 -2.61
CA PRO A 224 8.95 7.03 -3.12
C PRO A 224 8.42 7.70 -4.39
N GLY A 225 7.63 6.99 -5.19
CA GLY A 225 7.09 7.50 -6.44
C GLY A 225 5.88 8.43 -6.26
N PHE A 226 5.66 9.32 -7.22
CA PHE A 226 4.50 10.21 -7.28
C PHE A 226 4.14 10.53 -8.74
N THR A 227 2.93 11.05 -8.97
CA THR A 227 2.44 11.46 -10.29
C THR A 227 1.71 12.79 -10.19
N SER A 228 1.91 13.67 -11.16
CA SER A 228 1.23 14.97 -11.22
C SER A 228 -0.23 14.80 -11.62
N ILE A 229 -1.15 15.20 -10.75
CA ILE A 229 -2.60 15.20 -11.00
C ILE A 229 -3.09 16.66 -10.93
N SER A 230 -3.96 17.06 -11.87
CA SER A 230 -4.61 18.37 -11.84
C SER A 230 -5.89 18.29 -10.99
N TYR A 231 -6.02 19.19 -10.02
CA TYR A 231 -7.19 19.28 -9.14
C TYR A 231 -8.08 20.44 -9.59
N GLY A 232 -9.40 20.24 -9.68
CA GLY A 232 -10.35 21.32 -10.01
C GLY A 232 -11.52 20.96 -10.94
N ASN A 233 -11.62 19.72 -11.42
CA ASN A 233 -12.75 19.26 -12.24
C ASN A 233 -13.68 18.36 -11.41
N GLY A 234 -14.68 18.93 -10.72
CA GLY A 234 -15.74 18.16 -10.03
C GLY A 234 -15.72 18.14 -8.50
N SER A 235 -15.66 19.30 -7.84
CA SER A 235 -16.03 19.47 -6.41
C SER A 235 -15.29 18.61 -5.37
N THR A 236 -14.11 18.08 -5.68
CA THR A 236 -13.27 17.44 -4.67
C THR A 236 -12.50 18.53 -3.91
N MET A 237 -12.89 18.77 -2.66
CA MET A 237 -12.11 19.60 -1.74
C MET A 237 -10.82 18.84 -1.39
N VAL A 238 -9.67 19.39 -1.79
CA VAL A 238 -8.36 18.93 -1.34
C VAL A 238 -8.08 19.64 -0.03
N TYR A 239 -7.82 18.92 1.06
CA TYR A 239 -7.09 19.52 2.17
C TYR A 239 -5.68 19.82 1.68
N ARG A 240 -5.52 21.05 1.18
CA ARG A 240 -4.28 21.53 0.60
C ARG A 240 -3.49 22.22 1.70
N LEU A 241 -2.62 21.49 2.41
CA LEU A 241 -1.43 22.12 2.97
C LEU A 241 -0.55 22.49 1.79
N ARG A 242 -0.80 23.68 1.21
CA ARG A 242 0.05 24.27 0.18
C ARG A 242 1.30 24.80 0.86
N THR A 243 2.13 23.89 1.35
CA THR A 243 3.51 24.21 1.58
C THR A 243 4.21 23.74 0.33
N ASN A 244 4.66 24.68 -0.47
CA ASN A 244 5.65 24.41 -1.49
C ASN A 244 6.92 23.92 -0.74
N ASN A 245 6.94 22.64 -0.33
CA ASN A 245 7.91 21.87 0.48
C ASN A 245 7.72 21.74 2.02
N GLY A 246 6.53 21.89 2.60
CA GLY A 246 6.42 21.96 4.09
C GLY A 246 6.00 20.67 4.76
N VAL A 247 6.94 20.15 5.54
CA VAL A 247 6.74 19.27 6.68
C VAL A 247 6.26 20.11 7.88
N THR A 248 5.35 19.55 8.68
CA THR A 248 4.64 20.21 9.79
C THR A 248 5.44 20.26 11.10
N GLU A 249 6.79 20.17 11.08
CA GLU A 249 7.63 20.41 12.26
C GLU A 249 9.14 20.48 11.93
N MET A 250 9.93 21.18 12.76
CA MET A 250 11.41 21.07 12.83
C MET A 250 11.89 20.95 14.28
N ALA A 251 12.83 20.04 14.50
CA ALA A 251 13.84 20.13 15.57
C ALA A 251 15.25 19.98 14.96
N LEU A 252 16.27 20.42 15.69
CA LEU A 252 17.67 20.52 15.24
C LEU A 252 18.49 19.32 15.75
N GLY A 253 18.93 18.41 14.86
CA GLY A 253 19.77 17.24 15.18
C GLY A 253 19.31 15.93 14.49
N PRO A 254 20.07 14.81 14.58
CA PRO A 254 19.53 13.50 14.24
C PRO A 254 18.38 13.19 15.20
N ILE A 255 17.15 13.27 14.70
CA ILE A 255 15.95 13.02 15.50
C ILE A 255 15.34 11.70 15.04
N LEU A 256 15.11 10.83 16.01
CA LEU A 256 14.46 9.54 15.79
C LEU A 256 12.95 9.74 15.90
N TYR A 257 12.23 9.37 14.84
CA TYR A 257 10.78 9.33 14.83
C TYR A 257 10.31 7.92 14.53
N ASP A 258 9.31 7.45 15.29
CA ASP A 258 8.54 6.25 14.95
C ASP A 258 7.69 6.55 13.71
N THR A 259 8.23 6.23 12.54
CA THR A 259 7.63 6.55 11.26
C THR A 259 6.89 5.33 10.71
N THR A 260 5.57 5.44 10.53
CA THR A 260 4.73 4.36 9.98
C THR A 260 4.66 4.41 8.45
N ALA A 261 4.73 5.61 7.87
CA ALA A 261 4.65 5.79 6.42
C ALA A 261 5.55 6.93 5.92
N VAL A 262 6.15 6.74 4.75
CA VAL A 262 6.93 7.74 4.01
C VAL A 262 6.39 7.83 2.59
N PHE A 263 6.05 9.04 2.17
CA PHE A 263 5.54 9.34 0.83
C PHE A 263 6.49 10.34 0.16
N GLY A 264 6.96 10.02 -1.05
CA GLY A 264 7.80 10.90 -1.85
C GLY A 264 7.04 12.03 -2.54
N GLY A 265 5.70 12.04 -2.44
CA GLY A 265 4.83 13.07 -3.01
C GLY A 265 3.74 13.54 -2.04
N TYR A 266 2.86 14.40 -2.53
CA TYR A 266 1.76 14.96 -1.74
C TYR A 266 0.72 13.91 -1.34
N ILE A 267 0.20 14.03 -0.12
CA ILE A 267 -0.96 13.27 0.36
C ILE A 267 -2.21 14.13 0.13
N SER A 268 -3.15 13.61 -0.66
CA SER A 268 -4.46 14.22 -0.82
C SER A 268 -5.45 13.54 0.13
N CYS A 269 -6.04 14.30 1.04
CA CYS A 269 -7.05 13.82 1.98
C CYS A 269 -8.20 14.83 2.14
N ALA A 270 -9.33 14.37 2.69
CA ALA A 270 -10.49 15.23 2.96
C ALA A 270 -10.25 16.20 4.13
N ALA A 271 -9.51 15.77 5.16
CA ALA A 271 -9.16 16.59 6.32
C ALA A 271 -7.87 16.07 6.98
N LEU A 272 -7.14 16.97 7.63
CA LEU A 272 -6.06 16.67 8.55
C LEU A 272 -6.42 17.22 9.94
N ALA A 273 -6.29 16.39 10.97
CA ALA A 273 -6.48 16.81 12.35
C ALA A 273 -5.11 17.02 13.01
N THR A 274 -4.84 18.25 13.46
CA THR A 274 -3.63 18.59 14.24
C THR A 274 -3.99 18.62 15.72
N THR A 275 -3.49 17.67 16.51
CA THR A 275 -3.79 17.56 17.95
C THR A 275 -2.96 18.55 18.77
N SER A 276 -3.58 19.25 19.73
CA SER A 276 -2.94 20.28 20.56
C SER A 276 -3.39 20.16 22.03
N ASP A 277 -3.59 18.94 22.52
CA ASP A 277 -4.14 18.66 23.85
C ASP A 277 -3.22 19.20 24.96
N GLY A 278 -3.77 20.01 25.87
CA GLY A 278 -3.02 20.63 26.96
C GLY A 278 -2.44 19.63 27.97
N ARG A 279 -3.01 18.43 28.08
CA ARG A 279 -2.52 17.37 28.99
C ARG A 279 -1.21 16.74 28.53
N LEU A 280 -0.90 16.89 27.24
CA LEU A 280 0.34 16.40 26.62
C LEU A 280 1.44 17.49 26.62
N LYS A 281 1.22 18.62 27.30
CA LYS A 281 2.13 19.76 27.33
C LYS A 281 2.48 20.12 28.78
N GLN A 282 3.73 20.52 28.99
CA GLN A 282 4.23 20.97 30.29
C GLN A 282 4.92 22.32 30.13
N ASN A 283 5.16 23.05 31.23
CA ASN A 283 5.81 24.37 31.24
C ASN A 283 5.17 25.40 30.29
N ILE A 284 3.84 25.45 30.26
CA ILE A 284 3.08 26.36 29.39
C ILE A 284 3.22 27.80 29.90
N GLN A 285 3.88 28.65 29.12
CA GLN A 285 4.11 30.07 29.43
C GLN A 285 3.68 30.96 28.26
N SER A 286 3.38 32.24 28.52
CA SER A 286 3.10 33.19 27.45
C SER A 286 4.38 33.51 26.69
N ALA A 287 4.32 33.53 25.36
CA ALA A 287 5.47 33.91 24.54
C ALA A 287 5.90 35.36 24.82
N PRO A 288 7.20 35.61 25.11
CA PRO A 288 7.72 36.97 25.27
C PRO A 288 7.51 37.82 24.00
N LEU A 289 7.09 39.08 24.17
CA LEU A 289 6.76 39.94 23.03
C LEU A 289 7.99 40.28 22.18
N ASP A 290 9.13 40.50 22.81
CA ASP A 290 10.43 40.73 22.17
C ASP A 290 10.80 39.59 21.22
N ARG A 291 10.54 38.33 21.60
CA ARG A 291 10.73 37.18 20.71
C ARG A 291 9.85 37.25 19.46
N ILE A 292 8.57 37.60 19.64
CA ILE A 292 7.60 37.66 18.55
C ILE A 292 7.85 38.85 17.62
N LYS A 293 8.22 40.00 18.19
CA LYS A 293 8.42 41.27 17.47
C LYS A 293 9.56 41.20 16.44
N ILE A 294 10.56 40.36 16.68
CA ILE A 294 11.68 40.13 15.74
C ILE A 294 11.19 39.79 14.33
N LEU A 295 10.10 39.01 14.20
CA LEU A 295 9.52 38.66 12.90
C LEU A 295 9.06 39.89 12.12
N TYR A 296 8.50 40.88 12.81
CA TYR A 296 7.99 42.11 12.20
C TYR A 296 9.09 43.15 11.98
N ASP A 297 10.08 43.19 12.87
CA ASP A 297 11.14 44.19 12.82
C ASP A 297 12.24 43.84 11.81
N LYS A 298 12.54 42.54 11.64
CA LYS A 298 13.73 42.08 10.89
C LYS A 298 13.40 41.29 9.64
N CYS A 299 12.16 40.85 9.44
CA CYS A 299 11.80 40.00 8.31
C CYS A 299 10.73 40.69 7.45
N ASN A 300 10.87 40.57 6.14
CA ASN A 300 9.95 41.17 5.18
C ASN A 300 9.12 40.10 4.47
N VAL A 301 7.85 40.42 4.22
CA VAL A 301 7.03 39.67 3.27
C VAL A 301 7.47 40.07 1.86
N VAL A 302 7.89 39.09 1.07
CA VAL A 302 8.39 39.27 -0.28
C VAL A 302 7.45 38.63 -1.29
N ILE A 303 7.50 39.13 -2.52
CA ILE A 303 6.90 38.50 -3.69
C ILE A 303 8.04 37.98 -4.54
N TYR A 304 7.98 36.72 -4.96
CA TYR A 304 9.04 36.07 -5.72
C TYR A 304 8.47 35.18 -6.82
N GLU A 305 9.31 34.91 -7.82
CA GLU A 305 9.05 33.92 -8.85
C GLU A 305 10.05 32.77 -8.68
N TRP A 306 9.61 31.56 -8.96
CA TRP A 306 10.49 30.40 -8.91
C TRP A 306 11.45 30.41 -10.09
N ILE A 307 12.68 29.92 -9.86
CA ILE A 307 13.65 29.73 -10.93
C ILE A 307 13.09 28.78 -12.01
N PRO A 308 13.44 28.94 -13.30
CA PRO A 308 12.82 28.18 -14.39
C PRO A 308 12.93 26.65 -14.24
N SER A 309 13.98 26.14 -13.59
CA SER A 309 14.18 24.70 -13.34
C SER A 309 13.13 24.07 -12.43
N GLU A 310 12.46 24.86 -11.59
CA GLU A 310 11.43 24.37 -10.67
C GLU A 310 10.04 24.22 -11.33
N LYS A 311 9.90 24.67 -12.60
CA LYS A 311 8.67 24.53 -13.41
C LYS A 311 7.41 25.07 -12.73
N ARG A 312 7.55 26.11 -11.90
CA ARG A 312 6.43 26.81 -11.24
C ARG A 312 6.20 28.14 -11.93
N GLN A 313 4.96 28.39 -12.33
CA GLN A 313 4.58 29.61 -13.06
C GLN A 313 3.85 30.57 -12.12
N GLY A 314 4.14 31.87 -12.27
CA GLY A 314 3.49 32.94 -11.55
C GLY A 314 4.27 33.43 -10.31
N GLN A 315 3.79 34.57 -9.80
CA GLN A 315 4.32 35.19 -8.58
C GLN A 315 3.69 34.58 -7.35
N GLU A 316 4.52 34.34 -6.33
CA GLU A 316 4.08 33.88 -5.02
C GLU A 316 4.51 34.88 -3.95
N VAL A 317 3.69 35.00 -2.90
CA VAL A 317 3.98 35.83 -1.73
C VAL A 317 4.44 34.94 -0.57
N GLY A 318 5.44 35.36 0.18
CA GLY A 318 5.95 34.60 1.31
C GLY A 318 7.16 35.21 2.01
N PHE A 319 7.91 34.37 2.72
CA PHE A 319 9.17 34.71 3.39
C PHE A 319 10.33 33.94 2.78
N ILE A 320 11.53 34.51 2.87
CA ILE A 320 12.79 33.82 2.58
C ILE A 320 13.28 33.13 3.85
N ALA A 321 13.43 31.80 3.82
CA ALA A 321 13.79 31.02 5.00
C ALA A 321 15.15 31.43 5.59
N GLN A 322 16.11 31.80 4.74
CA GLN A 322 17.42 32.29 5.15
C GLN A 322 17.33 33.58 5.99
N ASP A 323 16.38 34.48 5.69
CA ASP A 323 16.20 35.71 6.46
C ASP A 323 15.66 35.43 7.87
N LEU A 324 14.78 34.44 7.99
CA LEU A 324 14.29 33.98 9.30
C LEU A 324 15.43 33.37 10.13
N VAL A 325 16.32 32.57 9.52
CA VAL A 325 17.51 32.03 10.21
C VAL A 325 18.43 33.16 10.66
N ARG A 326 18.71 34.14 9.80
CA ARG A 326 19.54 35.32 10.15
C ARG A 326 18.93 36.15 11.28
N ALA A 327 17.61 36.24 11.34
CA ALA A 327 16.90 36.91 12.43
C ALA A 327 16.89 36.11 13.75
N GLY A 328 17.40 34.87 13.77
CA GLY A 328 17.38 33.98 14.93
C GLY A 328 16.02 33.31 15.16
N LEU A 329 15.14 33.29 14.15
CA LEU A 329 13.81 32.67 14.17
C LEU A 329 13.85 31.23 13.62
N THR A 330 14.78 30.43 14.13
CA THR A 330 14.99 29.05 13.67
C THR A 330 13.82 28.13 13.97
N ASP A 331 12.95 28.46 14.94
CA ASP A 331 11.72 27.72 15.25
C ASP A 331 10.62 27.86 14.18
N LEU A 332 10.76 28.83 13.28
CA LEU A 332 9.88 29.06 12.12
C LEU A 332 10.46 28.48 10.81
N VAL A 333 11.62 27.85 10.87
CA VAL A 333 12.31 27.27 9.71
C VAL A 333 12.41 25.76 9.88
N SER A 334 12.31 25.02 8.78
CA SER A 334 12.61 23.59 8.72
C SER A 334 13.71 23.27 7.71
N VAL A 335 14.43 22.17 7.92
CA VAL A 335 15.52 21.71 7.05
C VAL A 335 15.09 20.42 6.34
N PHE A 336 15.32 20.33 5.05
CA PHE A 336 14.98 19.19 4.20
C PHE A 336 16.19 18.77 3.37
N HIS A 337 16.52 17.48 3.37
CA HIS A 337 17.58 16.96 2.51
C HIS A 337 17.09 16.85 1.08
N ARG A 338 17.81 17.48 0.14
CA ARG A 338 17.49 17.48 -1.28
C ARG A 338 18.76 17.28 -2.08
N ASP A 339 18.92 16.09 -2.66
CA ASP A 339 20.05 15.78 -3.52
C ASP A 339 20.18 16.78 -4.68
N GLY A 340 21.39 17.27 -4.90
CA GLY A 340 21.72 18.20 -5.98
C GLY A 340 21.41 19.67 -5.67
N MET A 341 21.05 20.01 -4.42
CA MET A 341 20.87 21.41 -4.01
C MET A 341 22.24 22.11 -3.89
N PRO A 342 22.47 23.22 -4.61
CA PRO A 342 23.74 23.94 -4.58
C PRO A 342 23.96 24.63 -3.23
N VAL A 343 25.23 24.86 -2.89
CA VAL A 343 25.60 25.71 -1.75
C VAL A 343 25.14 27.15 -2.05
N GLY A 344 24.47 27.78 -1.08
CA GLY A 344 24.05 29.18 -1.21
C GLY A 344 25.18 30.17 -0.92
N GLU A 345 24.82 31.45 -0.87
CA GLU A 345 25.78 32.55 -0.63
C GLU A 345 26.52 32.42 0.72
N ASP A 346 25.83 31.92 1.75
CA ASP A 346 26.42 31.56 3.04
C ASP A 346 26.31 30.04 3.25
N ALA A 347 27.45 29.37 3.25
CA ALA A 347 27.54 27.91 3.39
C ALA A 347 27.04 27.40 4.76
N ASN A 348 27.02 28.23 5.80
CA ASN A 348 26.52 27.83 7.12
C ASN A 348 24.99 27.82 7.18
N ILE A 349 24.33 28.70 6.40
CA ILE A 349 22.87 28.82 6.36
C ILE A 349 22.28 27.96 5.23
N SER A 350 22.95 27.93 4.07
CA SER A 350 22.51 27.19 2.89
C SER A 350 23.58 26.16 2.46
N PRO A 351 23.78 25.08 3.25
CA PRO A 351 24.75 24.03 2.92
C PRO A 351 24.31 23.18 1.71
N LYS A 352 25.26 22.41 1.16
CA LYS A 352 25.02 21.52 0.00
C LYS A 352 23.98 20.44 0.34
N ASP A 353 23.17 20.06 -0.65
CA ASP A 353 22.18 18.98 -0.57
C ASP A 353 21.10 19.21 0.51
N VAL A 354 20.92 20.48 0.90
CA VAL A 354 19.99 20.90 1.95
C VAL A 354 19.15 22.07 1.47
N GLN A 355 17.85 21.98 1.72
CA GLN A 355 16.86 23.02 1.48
C GLN A 355 16.23 23.48 2.79
N LEU A 356 16.08 24.79 2.97
CA LEU A 356 15.31 25.37 4.07
C LEU A 356 13.85 25.63 3.66
N ASN A 357 12.91 25.42 4.57
CA ASN A 357 11.49 25.72 4.39
C ASN A 357 10.97 26.59 5.55
N VAL A 358 9.81 27.23 5.36
CA VAL A 358 9.17 28.07 6.38
C VAL A 358 7.93 27.38 6.94
N ASP A 359 7.80 27.34 8.27
CA ASP A 359 6.60 26.87 8.95
C ASP A 359 5.57 28.00 9.10
N TYR A 360 4.77 28.18 8.06
CA TYR A 360 3.70 29.18 8.04
C TYR A 360 2.60 28.92 9.08
N SER A 361 2.46 27.69 9.58
CA SER A 361 1.43 27.37 10.59
C SER A 361 1.77 27.99 11.95
N ARG A 362 3.05 28.01 12.32
CA ARG A 362 3.55 28.67 13.54
C ARG A 362 3.49 30.18 13.46
N ILE A 363 3.67 30.75 12.26
CA ILE A 363 3.53 32.20 12.04
C ILE A 363 2.14 32.70 12.43
N ALA A 364 1.08 31.89 12.27
CA ALA A 364 -0.26 32.27 12.72
C ALA A 364 -0.32 32.53 14.24
N ALA A 365 0.42 31.77 15.05
CA ALA A 365 0.52 32.00 16.49
C ALA A 365 1.31 33.27 16.83
N TYR A 366 2.38 33.57 16.08
CA TYR A 366 3.11 34.84 16.18
C TYR A 366 2.18 36.03 15.86
N ASN A 367 1.42 35.93 14.76
CA ASN A 367 0.40 36.90 14.37
C ASN A 367 -0.63 37.13 15.47
N MET A 368 -1.16 36.07 16.07
CA MET A 368 -2.13 36.20 17.15
C MET A 368 -1.56 37.00 18.33
N LYS A 369 -0.32 36.72 18.77
CA LYS A 369 0.30 37.43 19.89
C LYS A 369 0.58 38.90 19.57
N MET A 370 1.05 39.20 18.36
CA MET A 370 1.28 40.58 17.93
C MET A 370 -0.04 41.36 17.81
N ILE A 371 -1.09 40.73 17.29
CA ILE A 371 -2.43 41.33 17.24
C ILE A 371 -2.96 41.63 18.64
N GLN A 372 -2.79 40.70 19.60
CA GLN A 372 -3.15 40.95 21.01
C GLN A 372 -2.42 42.16 21.59
N HIS A 373 -1.13 42.33 21.27
CA HIS A 373 -0.36 43.50 21.69
C HIS A 373 -0.87 44.80 21.05
N LEU A 374 -1.08 44.82 19.73
CA LEU A 374 -1.62 45.98 19.02
C LEU A 374 -3.02 46.37 19.52
N MET A 375 -3.88 45.39 19.82
CA MET A 375 -5.20 45.64 20.40
C MET A 375 -5.10 46.31 21.77
N ALA A 376 -4.16 45.88 22.62
CA ALA A 376 -3.94 46.49 23.93
C ALA A 376 -3.42 47.94 23.81
N GLU A 377 -2.47 48.18 22.90
CA GLU A 377 -1.94 49.53 22.65
C GLU A 377 -3.01 50.47 22.10
N ILE A 378 -3.87 49.99 21.19
CA ILE A 378 -5.00 50.78 20.67
C ILE A 378 -5.98 51.16 21.79
N GLU A 379 -6.27 50.26 22.73
CA GLU A 379 -7.17 50.59 23.84
C GLU A 379 -6.56 51.61 24.81
N GLU A 380 -5.26 51.52 25.11
CA GLU A 380 -4.55 52.55 25.88
C GLU A 380 -4.55 53.91 25.17
N LEU A 381 -4.22 53.95 23.88
CA LEU A 381 -4.26 55.19 23.09
C LEU A 381 -5.67 55.80 23.01
N LYS A 382 -6.72 54.99 22.95
CA LYS A 382 -8.12 55.48 23.02
C LYS A 382 -8.45 56.06 24.39
N LYS A 383 -7.92 55.47 25.46
CA LYS A 383 -8.11 55.94 26.83
C LYS A 383 -7.41 57.28 27.06
N GLU A 384 -6.16 57.41 26.60
CA GLU A 384 -5.43 58.68 26.62
C GLU A 384 -6.16 59.77 25.83
N ASN A 385 -6.62 59.47 24.62
CA ASN A 385 -7.38 60.44 23.82
C ASN A 385 -8.69 60.88 24.48
N LYS A 386 -9.39 59.99 25.20
CA LYS A 386 -10.57 60.36 26.00
C LYS A 386 -10.21 61.30 27.14
N SER A 387 -9.10 61.03 27.84
CA SER A 387 -8.57 61.91 28.90
C SER A 387 -8.26 63.31 28.35
N PHE A 388 -7.51 63.39 27.26
CA PHE A 388 -7.20 64.66 26.61
C PHE A 388 -8.47 65.40 26.16
N SER A 389 -9.49 64.69 25.67
CA SER A 389 -10.78 65.28 25.32
C SER A 389 -11.54 65.84 26.54
N SER A 390 -11.53 65.14 27.67
CA SER A 390 -12.13 65.65 28.91
C SER A 390 -11.40 66.87 29.45
N ASP A 391 -10.06 66.84 29.42
CA ASP A 391 -9.23 67.96 29.88
C ASP A 391 -9.46 69.20 29.01
N GLY A 392 -9.52 69.02 27.68
CA GLY A 392 -9.85 70.10 26.75
C GLY A 392 -11.25 70.70 26.99
N LYS A 393 -12.26 69.88 27.30
CA LYS A 393 -13.60 70.36 27.66
C LYS A 393 -13.60 71.13 28.98
N CYS A 394 -12.84 70.66 29.98
CA CYS A 394 -12.68 71.33 31.27
C CYS A 394 -12.07 72.72 31.10
N LEU A 395 -10.97 72.81 30.33
CA LEU A 395 -10.30 74.08 30.02
C LEU A 395 -11.22 75.06 29.28
N HIS A 396 -11.99 74.57 28.30
CA HIS A 396 -12.96 75.39 27.57
C HIS A 396 -14.04 75.97 28.51
N ARG A 397 -14.53 75.18 29.47
CA ARG A 397 -15.49 75.63 30.49
C ARG A 397 -14.89 76.70 31.39
N SER A 398 -13.65 76.53 31.83
CA SER A 398 -12.93 77.52 32.65
C SER A 398 -12.72 78.84 31.91
N LEU A 399 -12.38 78.79 30.62
CA LEU A 399 -12.27 79.98 29.76
C LEU A 399 -13.61 80.70 29.56
N LEU A 400 -14.71 79.95 29.38
CA LEU A 400 -16.07 80.51 29.32
C LEU A 400 -16.48 81.17 30.65
N PHE A 401 -16.11 80.58 31.78
CA PHE A 401 -16.35 81.14 33.11
C PHE A 401 -15.60 82.46 33.33
N LEU A 402 -14.31 82.48 33.01
CA LEU A 402 -13.49 83.71 33.02
C LEU A 402 -14.10 84.79 32.11
N ARG A 403 -14.58 84.43 30.91
CA ARG A 403 -15.27 85.37 30.02
C ARG A 403 -16.51 85.98 30.66
N ARG A 404 -17.31 85.19 31.38
CA ARG A 404 -18.52 85.67 32.07
C ARG A 404 -18.19 86.59 33.26
N PHE A 405 -17.11 86.32 33.98
CA PHE A 405 -16.63 87.16 35.09
C PHE A 405 -15.99 88.48 34.64
N VAL A 406 -15.32 88.49 33.47
CA VAL A 406 -14.64 89.69 32.94
C VAL A 406 -15.57 90.57 32.08
N SER A 407 -16.68 90.01 31.56
CA SER A 407 -17.64 90.74 30.71
C SER A 407 -18.28 91.99 31.35
N PRO A 408 -18.57 92.07 32.66
CA PRO A 408 -19.14 93.28 33.26
C PRO A 408 -18.14 94.45 33.36
N TYR A 409 -16.83 94.18 33.32
CA TYR A 409 -15.76 95.18 33.47
C TYR A 409 -15.16 95.62 32.12
N ALA A 410 -15.81 95.28 31.01
CA ALA A 410 -15.23 95.27 29.67
C ALA A 410 -15.10 96.63 28.96
N SER A 411 -15.34 97.76 29.64
CA SER A 411 -15.31 99.08 28.99
C SER A 411 -14.01 99.89 29.17
N THR A 412 -13.06 99.52 30.05
CA THR A 412 -11.91 100.44 30.32
C THR A 412 -10.50 99.83 30.47
N CYS A 413 -10.27 98.51 30.52
CA CYS A 413 -8.92 97.97 30.81
C CYS A 413 -8.16 97.38 29.60
N ARG A 414 -6.84 97.68 29.48
CA ARG A 414 -5.93 97.21 28.39
C ARG A 414 -5.89 95.68 28.25
N LEU A 415 -6.08 94.95 29.35
CA LEU A 415 -6.14 93.48 29.38
C LEU A 415 -7.24 92.90 28.45
N CYS A 416 -8.36 93.61 28.32
CA CYS A 416 -9.50 93.18 27.50
C CYS A 416 -9.23 93.22 25.97
N ARG A 417 -8.28 94.05 25.50
CA ARG A 417 -7.89 94.06 24.07
C ARG A 417 -7.02 92.84 23.72
N SER A 418 -6.19 92.38 24.64
CA SER A 418 -5.35 91.19 24.46
C SER A 418 -6.17 89.90 24.47
N VAL A 419 -7.19 89.80 25.32
CA VAL A 419 -8.13 88.66 25.35
C VAL A 419 -8.97 88.55 24.06
N ARG A 420 -9.36 89.68 23.43
CA ARG A 420 -10.01 89.64 22.10
C ARG A 420 -9.06 89.14 20.99
N ARG A 421 -7.77 89.47 21.05
CA ARG A 421 -6.76 88.95 20.11
C ARG A 421 -6.54 87.44 20.29
N LEU A 422 -6.57 86.92 21.52
CA LEU A 422 -6.51 85.48 21.77
C LEU A 422 -7.71 84.75 21.13
N HIS A 423 -8.90 85.35 21.20
CA HIS A 423 -10.14 84.77 20.66
C HIS A 423 -10.16 84.71 19.11
N SER A 424 -9.46 85.59 18.40
CA SER A 424 -9.29 85.48 16.94
C SER A 424 -8.33 84.36 16.54
N PHE A 425 -7.35 84.01 17.38
CA PHE A 425 -6.43 82.90 17.11
C PHE A 425 -7.05 81.53 17.39
N ILE A 426 -7.88 81.42 18.44
CA ILE A 426 -8.60 80.16 18.78
C ILE A 426 -9.58 79.75 17.67
N LYS A 427 -10.16 80.71 16.92
CA LYS A 427 -11.05 80.43 15.78
C LYS A 427 -10.34 79.81 14.56
N ILE A 428 -9.00 79.83 14.50
CA ILE A 428 -8.19 79.38 13.34
C ILE A 428 -7.59 77.98 13.58
N GLY A 429 -7.80 77.36 14.75
CA GLY A 429 -7.46 75.94 14.96
C GLY A 429 -5.96 75.63 15.09
N SER A 430 -5.12 76.60 15.48
CA SER A 430 -3.70 76.37 15.80
C SER A 430 -3.46 76.38 17.32
N PRO A 431 -3.29 75.21 17.96
CA PRO A 431 -3.04 75.13 19.41
C PRO A 431 -1.67 75.71 19.83
N TYR A 432 -0.67 75.65 18.94
CA TYR A 432 0.70 76.12 19.23
C TYR A 432 0.81 77.65 19.30
N GLY A 433 -0.01 78.39 18.56
CA GLY A 433 -0.01 79.86 18.59
C GLY A 433 -0.62 80.46 19.87
N CYS A 434 -1.47 79.70 20.57
CA CYS A 434 -2.15 80.18 21.78
C CYS A 434 -1.23 80.12 23.02
N LEU A 435 -0.36 79.12 23.11
CA LEU A 435 0.55 78.92 24.25
C LEU A 435 1.69 79.97 24.29
N SER A 436 2.23 80.38 23.13
CA SER A 436 3.26 81.43 23.09
C SER A 436 2.73 82.80 23.49
N LEU A 437 1.47 83.11 23.16
CA LEU A 437 0.82 84.37 23.54
C LEU A 437 0.39 84.39 25.02
N LEU A 438 -0.04 83.24 25.56
CA LEU A 438 -0.36 83.10 26.99
C LEU A 438 0.88 83.28 27.87
N LYS A 439 2.03 82.78 27.41
CA LYS A 439 3.32 82.97 28.08
C LYS A 439 3.76 84.44 28.08
N SER A 440 3.62 85.15 26.95
CA SER A 440 3.92 86.59 26.90
C SER A 440 2.95 87.45 27.73
N LEU A 441 1.69 87.02 27.90
CA LEU A 441 0.71 87.71 28.74
C LEU A 441 0.94 87.50 30.25
N MET A 442 1.50 86.36 30.64
CA MET A 442 1.88 86.10 32.03
C MET A 442 3.17 86.83 32.41
N ASP A 443 4.13 86.95 31.49
CA ASP A 443 5.37 87.70 31.73
C ASP A 443 5.13 89.22 31.86
N ASP A 444 4.11 89.78 31.20
CA ASP A 444 3.74 91.20 31.29
C ASP A 444 2.96 91.60 32.58
N GLN A 445 2.47 90.64 33.38
CA GLN A 445 1.60 90.92 34.54
C GLN A 445 2.32 90.97 35.91
N ILE A 446 3.65 90.81 35.98
CA ILE A 446 4.38 90.78 37.26
C ILE A 446 4.83 92.16 37.76
N LEU A 447 4.70 93.25 36.99
CA LEU A 447 5.14 94.58 37.43
C LEU A 447 4.02 95.62 37.28
N HIS A 448 3.61 96.17 38.43
CA HIS A 448 2.76 97.37 38.63
C HIS A 448 1.25 97.23 38.38
N ASP A 449 0.49 96.93 39.45
CA ASP A 449 -0.23 97.94 40.25
C ASP A 449 -1.33 97.29 41.12
N GLY A 450 -1.45 97.78 42.34
CA GLY A 450 -2.36 97.27 43.38
C GLY A 450 -3.84 97.27 42.99
N PHE A 451 -4.46 96.10 43.13
CA PHE A 451 -5.92 95.95 43.17
C PHE A 451 -6.25 94.92 44.26
N GLU A 452 -6.83 95.38 45.37
CA GLU A 452 -7.36 94.51 46.42
C GLU A 452 -8.60 93.76 45.90
N LEU A 453 -8.52 92.44 45.80
CA LEU A 453 -9.67 91.55 45.63
C LEU A 453 -10.23 91.22 47.02
N ARG A 454 -11.25 91.96 47.47
CA ARG A 454 -12.18 91.48 48.49
C ARG A 454 -13.28 90.68 47.80
N ASP A 455 -13.57 89.52 48.38
CA ASP A 455 -14.66 88.59 48.06
C ASP A 455 -14.58 87.89 46.69
N VAL A 456 -13.60 86.98 46.56
CA VAL A 456 -13.75 85.79 45.73
C VAL A 456 -13.47 84.58 46.61
N GLU A 457 -14.53 83.88 46.98
CA GLU A 457 -14.45 82.58 47.65
C GLU A 457 -13.76 81.61 46.68
N ILE A 458 -12.48 81.35 46.92
CA ILE A 458 -11.73 80.32 46.21
C ILE A 458 -12.31 78.98 46.66
N ALA A 459 -13.25 78.46 45.88
CA ALA A 459 -13.58 77.05 45.93
C ALA A 459 -12.30 76.28 45.58
N THR A 460 -11.64 75.78 46.62
CA THR A 460 -10.53 74.83 46.55
C THR A 460 -11.04 73.60 45.81
N VAL A 461 -10.68 73.49 44.53
CA VAL A 461 -10.82 72.23 43.79
C VAL A 461 -9.70 71.33 44.26
N THR A 462 -10.01 70.46 45.21
CA THR A 462 -9.16 69.35 45.62
C THR A 462 -9.02 68.42 44.41
N ILE A 463 -7.82 68.38 43.83
CA ILE A 463 -7.44 67.34 42.87
C ILE A 463 -7.25 66.06 43.69
N SER A 464 -8.17 65.10 43.56
CA SER A 464 -7.97 63.75 44.08
C SER A 464 -7.02 62.99 43.15
N PRO A 465 -5.97 62.32 43.66
CA PRO A 465 -5.11 61.49 42.85
C PRO A 465 -5.75 60.10 42.69
N THR A 466 -6.07 59.73 41.46
CA THR A 466 -6.16 58.33 41.04
C THR A 466 -5.55 58.20 39.66
#